data_AF-A0A9N9T4T9-F1
#
_entry.id   AF-A0A9N9T4T9-F1
#
_cell.length_a   1.000
_cell.length_b   1.000
_cell.length_c   1.000
_cell.angle_alpha   90.00
_cell.angle_beta   90.00
_cell.angle_gamma   90.00
#
_symmetry.space_group_name_H-M   'P 1'
#
loop_
_entity.id
_entity.type
_entity.pdbx_description
1 polymer ?
#
loop_
_entity_poly.entity_id
_entity_poly.type
_entity_poly.pdbx_seq_one_letter_code
_entity_poly.pdbx_strand_id
1 'polypeptide(L)'
;MDNVVYTIEIDILEKGQWKPFTANDIQLEFVRIDPFVRTTLERKPSGQYEARFKIPDVYGVYQFKVDYDRVGYTRLFSTTQVSVRPLQHTQYERFITSAYPYYTGAFSMMVGVFIFSFVFLHLKDDEKKSKSE
;
A
#
# COMPACT_ATOMS: atom_id res chain seq x y z
N MET A 1 -2.54 -2.05 1.69
CA MET A 1 -1.47 -3.06 1.60
C MET A 1 -1.57 -3.73 0.26
N ASP A 2 -0.52 -3.64 -0.54
CA ASP A 2 -0.52 -4.18 -1.90
C ASP A 2 -0.25 -5.69 -1.87
N ASN A 3 -0.98 -6.42 -2.73
CA ASN A 3 -0.72 -7.84 -2.95
C ASN A 3 0.47 -7.97 -3.91
N VAL A 4 1.42 -8.83 -3.57
CA VAL A 4 2.59 -9.11 -4.40
C VAL A 4 2.62 -10.57 -4.78
N VAL A 5 3.07 -10.82 -6.01
CA VAL A 5 3.35 -12.15 -6.53
C VAL A 5 4.84 -12.24 -6.81
N TYR A 6 5.51 -13.22 -6.21
CA TYR A 6 6.90 -13.54 -6.51
C TYR A 6 6.93 -14.87 -7.26
N THR A 7 7.71 -14.93 -8.35
CA THR A 7 7.95 -16.15 -9.12
C THR A 7 9.43 -16.43 -9.28
N ILE A 8 9.80 -17.70 -9.26
CA ILE A 8 11.17 -18.17 -9.54
C ILE A 8 11.14 -19.49 -10.30
N GLU A 9 12.04 -19.63 -11.27
CA GLU A 9 12.31 -20.87 -11.99
C GLU A 9 13.60 -21.50 -11.45
N ILE A 10 13.57 -22.81 -11.24
CA ILE A 10 14.71 -23.56 -10.74
C ILE A 10 14.84 -24.80 -11.61
N ASP A 11 16.02 -25.00 -12.17
CA ASP A 11 16.35 -26.17 -12.98
C ASP A 11 17.44 -27.01 -12.30
N ILE A 12 17.44 -28.30 -12.63
CA ILE A 12 18.43 -29.29 -12.21
C ILE A 12 19.06 -29.94 -13.44
N LEU A 13 20.37 -30.18 -13.37
CA LEU A 13 21.12 -30.85 -14.42
C LEU A 13 21.07 -32.37 -14.23
N GLU A 14 20.38 -33.08 -15.12
CA GLU A 14 20.31 -34.55 -15.14
C GLU A 14 20.82 -35.10 -16.47
N LYS A 15 21.83 -35.99 -16.42
CA LYS A 15 22.37 -36.66 -17.63
C LYS A 15 22.74 -35.68 -18.75
N GLY A 16 23.27 -34.50 -18.39
CA GLY A 16 23.69 -33.46 -19.35
C GLY A 16 22.56 -32.59 -19.90
N GLN A 17 21.32 -32.73 -19.43
CA GLN A 17 20.18 -31.90 -19.82
C GLN A 17 19.59 -31.18 -18.61
N TRP A 18 19.29 -29.89 -18.77
CA TRP A 18 18.57 -29.11 -17.75
C TRP A 18 17.10 -29.48 -17.77
N LYS A 19 16.54 -29.74 -16.58
CA LYS A 19 15.14 -30.07 -16.39
C LYS A 19 14.56 -29.27 -15.22
N PRO A 20 13.24 -29.02 -15.19
CA PRO A 20 12.60 -28.34 -14.07
C PRO A 20 12.81 -29.08 -12.75
N PHE A 21 13.35 -28.38 -11.75
CA PHE A 21 13.51 -28.91 -10.41
C PHE A 21 12.15 -29.03 -9.70
N THR A 22 11.93 -30.16 -9.02
CA THR A 22 10.67 -30.43 -8.31
C THR A 22 10.93 -30.66 -6.83
N ALA A 23 10.47 -29.71 -6.00
CA ALA A 23 10.55 -29.77 -4.54
C ALA A 23 9.33 -29.07 -3.92
N ASN A 24 8.97 -29.45 -2.70
CA ASN A 24 7.80 -28.92 -1.99
C ASN A 24 8.17 -28.04 -0.79
N ASP A 25 9.46 -27.82 -0.56
CA ASP A 25 10.01 -27.23 0.67
C ASP A 25 10.87 -25.98 0.39
N ILE A 26 10.76 -25.39 -0.79
CA ILE A 26 11.44 -24.14 -1.14
C ILE A 26 10.69 -22.99 -0.46
N GLN A 27 11.42 -22.16 0.28
CA GLN A 27 10.87 -21.05 1.04
C GLN A 27 11.31 -19.72 0.45
N LEU A 28 10.36 -18.78 0.42
CA LEU A 28 10.60 -17.37 0.18
C LEU A 28 10.57 -16.64 1.53
N GLU A 29 11.59 -15.81 1.75
CA GLU A 29 11.63 -14.85 2.84
C GLU A 29 11.53 -13.43 2.29
N PHE A 30 10.67 -12.62 2.90
CA PHE A 30 10.63 -11.17 2.70
C PHE A 30 11.27 -10.50 3.92
N VAL A 31 12.50 -10.03 3.74
CA VAL A 31 13.42 -9.70 4.82
C VAL A 31 13.83 -8.23 4.77
N ARG A 32 14.06 -7.63 5.94
CA ARG A 32 14.84 -6.39 6.07
C ARG A 32 16.09 -6.65 6.90
N ILE A 33 15.95 -6.53 8.22
CA ILE A 33 16.95 -6.99 9.20
C ILE A 33 16.57 -8.43 9.57
N ASP A 34 15.32 -8.61 9.96
CA ASP A 34 14.70 -9.90 10.27
C ASP A 34 13.65 -10.27 9.19
N PRO A 35 13.30 -11.55 9.04
CA PRO A 35 12.24 -11.99 8.13
C PRO A 35 10.86 -11.55 8.64
N PHE A 36 10.17 -10.71 7.87
CA PHE A 36 8.80 -10.27 8.18
C PHE A 36 7.77 -11.29 7.70
N VAL A 37 8.02 -11.88 6.53
CA VAL A 37 7.18 -12.93 5.94
C VAL A 37 8.08 -14.09 5.55
N ARG A 38 7.69 -15.30 5.92
CA ARG A 38 8.29 -16.54 5.43
C ARG A 38 7.16 -17.43 4.93
N THR A 39 7.23 -17.83 3.68
CA THR A 39 6.21 -18.68 3.05
C THR A 39 6.85 -19.73 2.17
N THR A 40 6.25 -20.90 2.10
CA THR A 40 6.64 -21.94 1.14
C THR A 40 6.14 -21.53 -0.25
N LEU A 41 6.97 -21.73 -1.27
CA LEU A 41 6.61 -21.47 -2.66
C LEU A 41 5.79 -22.64 -3.22
N GLU A 42 4.69 -22.32 -3.89
CA GLU A 42 3.85 -23.31 -4.55
C GLU A 42 4.27 -23.50 -6.00
N ARG A 43 4.45 -24.75 -6.42
CA ARG A 43 4.77 -25.07 -7.81
C ARG A 43 3.53 -24.95 -8.70
N LYS A 44 3.60 -24.11 -9.73
CA LYS A 44 2.55 -23.96 -10.74
C LYS A 44 2.67 -25.01 -11.85
N PRO A 45 1.58 -25.30 -12.58
CA PRO A 45 1.61 -26.19 -13.75
C PRO A 45 2.60 -25.76 -14.84
N SER A 46 2.92 -24.46 -14.91
CA SER A 46 3.95 -23.91 -15.79
C SER A 46 5.39 -24.31 -15.44
N GLY A 47 5.62 -24.94 -14.27
CA GLY A 47 6.94 -25.31 -13.78
C GLY A 47 7.58 -24.27 -12.85
N GLN A 48 7.01 -23.07 -12.75
CA GLN A 48 7.48 -21.99 -11.89
C GLN A 48 7.04 -22.17 -10.45
N TYR A 49 7.84 -21.69 -9.51
CA TYR A 49 7.50 -21.57 -8.10
C TYR A 49 6.93 -20.19 -7.82
N GLU A 50 5.78 -20.11 -7.14
CA GLU A 50 5.06 -18.86 -6.89
C GLU A 50 4.71 -18.69 -5.41
N ALA A 51 4.81 -17.47 -4.89
CA ALA A 51 4.22 -17.06 -3.62
C ALA A 51 3.38 -15.81 -3.81
N ARG A 52 2.23 -15.76 -3.12
CA ARG A 52 1.34 -14.60 -3.08
C ARG A 52 1.16 -14.16 -1.63
N PHE A 53 1.49 -12.91 -1.33
CA PHE A 53 1.33 -12.38 0.02
C PHE A 53 1.11 -10.87 0.00
N LYS A 54 0.68 -10.32 1.14
CA LYS A 54 0.54 -8.86 1.34
C LYS A 54 1.80 -8.31 1.98
N ILE A 55 2.29 -7.19 1.46
CA ILE A 55 3.43 -6.48 2.05
C ILE A 55 3.04 -5.99 3.47
N PRO A 56 3.93 -6.11 4.48
CA PRO A 56 3.70 -5.57 5.82
C PRO A 56 3.65 -4.03 5.83
N ASP A 57 3.03 -3.45 6.86
CA ASP A 57 2.84 -1.99 6.98
C ASP A 57 4.12 -1.19 7.23
N VAL A 58 5.22 -1.87 7.56
CA VAL A 58 6.50 -1.23 7.85
C VAL A 58 7.20 -0.88 6.53
N TYR A 59 7.43 0.39 6.27
CA TYR A 59 8.17 0.86 5.09
C TYR A 59 9.68 0.64 5.24
N GLY A 60 10.39 0.69 4.10
CA GLY A 60 11.84 0.58 4.05
C GLY A 60 12.32 -0.23 2.86
N VAL A 61 13.60 -0.59 2.91
CA VAL A 61 14.23 -1.41 1.88
C VAL A 61 14.19 -2.87 2.32
N TYR A 62 13.52 -3.70 1.52
CA TYR A 62 13.36 -5.13 1.74
C TYR A 62 14.14 -5.93 0.71
N GLN A 63 14.25 -7.23 0.96
CA GLN A 63 14.81 -8.20 0.05
C GLN A 63 13.87 -9.40 -0.02
N PHE A 64 13.54 -9.81 -1.25
CA PHE A 64 13.10 -11.17 -1.49
C PHE A 64 14.32 -12.06 -1.41
N LYS A 65 14.27 -13.10 -0.59
CA LYS A 65 15.39 -14.01 -0.36
C LYS A 65 14.90 -15.44 -0.49
N VAL A 66 15.57 -16.19 -1.35
CA VAL A 66 15.40 -17.64 -1.50
C VAL A 66 16.76 -18.26 -1.24
N ASP A 67 16.88 -19.02 -0.16
CA ASP A 67 18.09 -19.75 0.23
C ASP A 67 17.72 -21.23 0.35
N TYR A 68 18.09 -22.02 -0.66
CA TYR A 68 17.85 -23.45 -0.71
C TYR A 68 19.15 -24.20 -0.48
N ASP A 69 19.37 -24.58 0.78
CA ASP A 69 20.52 -25.37 1.22
C ASP A 69 20.04 -26.76 1.67
N ARG A 70 20.42 -27.78 0.91
CA ARG A 70 20.05 -29.19 1.14
C ARG A 70 21.24 -30.09 0.84
N VAL A 71 21.47 -31.06 1.72
CA VAL A 71 22.54 -32.05 1.56
C VAL A 71 22.37 -32.80 0.23
N GLY A 72 23.42 -32.84 -0.57
CA GLY A 72 23.42 -33.50 -1.88
C GLY A 72 23.01 -32.60 -3.05
N TYR A 73 22.62 -31.35 -2.80
CA TYR A 73 22.34 -30.34 -3.84
C TYR A 73 23.32 -29.18 -3.77
N THR A 74 23.43 -28.46 -4.89
CA THR A 74 24.11 -27.16 -4.93
C THR A 74 23.26 -26.15 -4.16
N ARG A 75 23.87 -25.41 -3.23
CA ARG A 75 23.18 -24.32 -2.54
C ARG A 75 22.73 -23.27 -3.55
N LEU A 76 21.44 -22.95 -3.55
CA LEU A 76 20.88 -21.87 -4.35
C LEU A 76 20.61 -20.68 -3.44
N PHE A 77 21.21 -19.54 -3.77
CA PHE A 77 21.01 -18.29 -3.05
C PHE A 77 20.63 -17.19 -4.05
N SER A 78 19.41 -16.69 -3.95
CA SER A 78 18.91 -15.61 -4.78
C SER A 78 18.33 -14.51 -3.89
N THR A 79 18.76 -13.27 -4.13
CA THR A 79 18.24 -12.11 -3.42
C THR A 79 17.91 -10.98 -4.37
N THR A 80 16.72 -10.40 -4.20
CA THR A 80 16.24 -9.26 -4.99
C THR A 80 15.82 -8.15 -4.05
N GLN A 81 16.54 -7.03 -4.08
CA GLN A 81 16.26 -5.87 -3.25
C GLN A 81 15.12 -5.04 -3.83
N VAL A 82 14.18 -4.62 -2.99
CA VAL A 82 13.04 -3.78 -3.35
C VAL A 82 12.76 -2.73 -2.28
N SER A 83 12.31 -1.55 -2.70
CA SER A 83 11.90 -0.48 -1.80
C SER A 83 10.39 -0.46 -1.60
N VAL A 84 9.94 -0.65 -0.36
CA VAL A 84 8.54 -0.45 0.03
C VAL A 84 8.36 0.99 0.49
N ARG A 85 7.60 1.76 -0.28
CA ARG A 85 7.31 3.17 0.01
C ARG A 85 5.99 3.31 0.78
N PRO A 86 5.85 4.33 1.65
CA PRO A 86 4.56 4.69 2.22
C PRO A 86 3.60 5.24 1.15
N LEU A 87 2.33 5.37 1.54
CA LEU A 87 1.31 6.02 0.72
C LEU A 87 1.69 7.49 0.46
N GLN A 88 1.47 7.95 -0.77
CA GLN A 88 1.54 9.36 -1.12
C GLN A 88 0.30 10.10 -0.61
N HIS A 89 0.39 11.42 -0.48
CA HIS A 89 -0.73 12.25 -0.02
C HIS A 89 -2.00 12.12 -0.89
N THR A 90 -1.87 11.73 -2.16
CA THR A 90 -2.98 11.51 -3.10
C THR A 90 -3.66 10.15 -2.94
N GLN A 91 -3.03 9.21 -2.23
CA GLN A 91 -3.47 7.82 -2.11
C GLN A 91 -4.29 7.57 -0.84
N TYR A 92 -4.41 8.56 0.05
CA TYR A 92 -5.33 8.47 1.19
C TYR A 92 -6.77 8.54 0.72
N GLU A 93 -7.65 7.85 1.44
CA GLU A 93 -9.08 7.91 1.21
C GLU A 93 -9.59 9.36 1.39
N ARG A 94 -10.47 9.79 0.49
CA ARG A 94 -11.09 11.12 0.50
C ARG A 94 -12.59 10.95 0.64
N PHE A 95 -13.25 11.97 1.19
CA PHE A 95 -14.71 11.99 1.39
C PHE A 95 -15.23 10.90 2.33
N ILE A 96 -14.52 10.73 3.45
CA ILE A 96 -14.90 9.81 4.53
C ILE A 96 -16.29 10.19 5.07
N THR A 97 -17.20 9.21 5.16
CA THR A 97 -18.58 9.43 5.61
C THR A 97 -18.66 9.98 7.03
N SER A 98 -17.79 9.50 7.92
CA SER A 98 -17.65 10.00 9.30
C SER A 98 -17.24 11.48 9.36
N ALA A 99 -16.60 12.00 8.31
CA ALA A 99 -16.17 13.39 8.24
C ALA A 99 -17.20 14.34 7.61
N TYR A 100 -18.39 13.88 7.20
CA TYR A 100 -19.41 14.73 6.60
C TYR A 100 -19.80 15.96 7.44
N PRO A 101 -19.93 15.90 8.78
CA PRO A 101 -20.22 17.08 9.59
C PRO A 101 -19.19 18.21 9.44
N TYR A 102 -17.91 17.87 9.23
CA TYR A 102 -16.86 18.87 9.04
C TYR A 102 -16.93 19.50 7.64
N TYR A 103 -17.19 18.68 6.61
CA TYR A 103 -17.34 19.17 5.25
C TYR A 103 -18.54 20.11 5.13
N THR A 104 -19.70 19.74 5.68
CA THR A 104 -20.90 20.58 5.66
C THR A 104 -20.72 21.85 6.49
N GLY A 105 -20.05 21.77 7.63
CA GLY A 105 -19.72 22.94 8.46
C GLY A 105 -18.88 23.98 7.70
N ALA A 106 -17.83 23.56 7.00
CA ALA A 106 -17.00 24.46 6.21
C ALA A 106 -17.81 25.20 5.12
N PHE A 107 -18.64 24.46 4.36
CA PHE A 107 -19.51 25.07 3.33
C PHE A 107 -20.59 25.96 3.93
N SER A 108 -21.16 25.59 5.09
CA SER A 108 -22.15 26.40 5.80
C SER A 108 -21.57 27.76 6.19
N MET A 109 -20.33 27.81 6.68
CA MET A 109 -19.66 29.07 7.01
C MET A 109 -19.40 29.94 5.77
N MET A 110 -19.00 29.33 4.65
CA MET A 110 -18.81 30.06 3.38
C MET A 110 -20.12 30.71 2.90
N VAL A 111 -21.23 29.96 2.94
CA VAL A 111 -22.57 30.49 2.59
C VAL A 111 -23.00 31.57 3.58
N GLY A 112 -22.75 31.37 4.88
CA GLY A 112 -23.06 32.34 5.93
C GLY A 112 -22.36 33.68 5.71
N VAL A 113 -21.05 33.67 5.41
CA VAL A 113 -20.30 34.90 5.10
C VAL A 113 -20.82 35.56 3.83
N PHE A 114 -21.16 34.79 2.81
CA PHE A 114 -21.72 35.34 1.57
C PHE A 114 -23.05 36.05 1.79
N ILE A 115 -23.99 35.42 2.50
CA ILE A 115 -25.29 36.01 2.84
C ILE A 115 -25.10 37.21 3.77
N PHE A 116 -24.25 37.08 4.80
CA PHE A 116 -23.95 38.17 5.73
C PHE A 116 -23.41 39.38 4.98
N SER A 117 -22.45 39.20 4.07
CA SER A 117 -21.90 40.31 3.27
C SER A 117 -22.97 40.98 2.41
N PHE A 118 -23.88 40.21 1.80
CA PHE A 118 -24.93 40.77 0.98
C PHE A 118 -25.93 41.60 1.81
N VAL A 119 -26.39 41.04 2.93
CA VAL A 119 -27.32 41.72 3.83
C VAL A 119 -26.66 42.94 4.46
N PHE A 120 -25.43 42.82 4.97
CA PHE A 120 -24.72 43.90 5.63
C PHE A 120 -24.50 45.11 4.70
N LEU A 121 -24.14 44.87 3.43
CA LEU A 121 -23.93 45.96 2.46
C LEU A 121 -25.23 46.66 2.03
N HIS A 122 -26.36 45.95 2.03
CA HIS A 122 -27.66 46.48 1.59
C HIS A 122 -28.61 46.74 2.77
N LEU A 123 -28.11 46.70 4.01
CA LEU A 123 -28.89 47.01 5.18
C LEU A 123 -29.09 48.52 5.23
N LYS A 124 -30.35 48.95 5.14
CA LYS A 124 -30.72 50.34 5.42
C LYS A 124 -30.99 50.47 6.91
N ASP A 125 -30.23 51.33 7.59
CA ASP A 125 -30.52 51.66 8.98
C ASP A 125 -31.87 52.40 9.05
N ASP A 126 -32.77 51.94 9.93
CA ASP A 126 -33.97 52.69 10.26
C ASP A 126 -33.57 53.97 10.99
N GLU A 127 -33.95 55.13 10.45
CA GLU A 127 -33.79 56.41 11.13
C GLU A 127 -34.51 56.35 12.49
N LYS A 128 -33.74 56.33 13.58
CA LYS A 128 -34.28 56.62 14.91
C LYS A 128 -34.94 57.99 14.82
N LYS A 129 -36.28 58.04 14.81
CA LYS A 129 -37.05 59.28 14.95
C LYS A 129 -36.54 60.01 16.19
N SER A 130 -35.72 61.04 16.01
CA SER A 130 -35.47 62.00 17.08
C SER A 130 -36.82 62.65 17.36
N LYS A 131 -37.35 62.48 18.57
CA LYS A 131 -38.46 63.30 19.03
C LYS A 131 -38.00 64.75 18.92
N SER A 132 -38.56 65.50 17.97
CA SER A 132 -38.44 66.95 17.93
C SER A 132 -39.26 67.50 19.09
N GLU A 133 -38.57 68.20 19.98
CA GLU A 133 -39.12 68.99 21.09
C GLU A 133 -39.99 70.14 20.59
#